data_AF-A0A7J9RVF3-F1
#
_entry.id   AF-A0A7J9RVF3-F1
#
_cell.length_a   1.000
_cell.length_b   1.000
_cell.length_c   1.000
_cell.angle_alpha   90.00
_cell.angle_beta   90.00
_cell.angle_gamma   90.00
#
_symmetry.space_group_name_H-M   'P 1'
#
loop_
_entity.id
_entity.type
_entity.pdbx_description
1 polymer ?
#
loop_
_entity_poly.entity_id
_entity_poly.type
_entity_poly.pdbx_seq_one_letter_code
_entity_poly.pdbx_strand_id
1 'polypeptide(L)'
;MYFVHLIFYAKKEIPILKCLSRAIKSIIDENSGKNIEMFIHDSNHTYRWQSFEYELVYPLLSENGVLISDDIDFSYAFLDFIKNHNCRALGLFDRYKILGVLSKKKKTCKH
;
A
#
# COMPACT_ATOMS: atom_id res chain seq x y z
N MET A 1 -4.98 -12.61 -15.12
CA MET A 1 -4.93 -12.03 -13.75
C MET A 1 -3.46 -11.90 -13.40
N TYR A 2 -2.88 -10.70 -13.53
CA TYR A 2 -1.44 -10.51 -13.32
C TYR A 2 -1.23 -10.21 -11.83
N PHE A 3 -0.72 -11.20 -11.08
CA PHE A 3 -0.26 -11.00 -9.71
C PHE A 3 1.15 -10.41 -9.76
N VAL A 4 1.30 -9.12 -9.48
CA VAL A 4 2.62 -8.51 -9.27
C VAL A 4 2.93 -8.66 -7.78
N HIS A 5 3.67 -9.71 -7.42
CA HIS A 5 4.23 -9.85 -6.08
C HIS A 5 5.46 -8.95 -6.00
N LEU A 6 5.30 -7.78 -5.36
CA LEU A 6 6.37 -6.82 -5.18
C LEU A 6 6.79 -6.78 -3.71
N ILE A 7 7.49 -7.83 -3.26
CA ILE A 7 8.10 -7.88 -1.94
C ILE A 7 9.48 -7.21 -2.06
N PHE A 8 9.64 -6.00 -1.54
CA PHE A 8 10.95 -5.35 -1.44
C PHE A 8 11.54 -5.55 -0.04
N TYR A 9 12.56 -6.40 0.05
CA TYR A 9 13.42 -6.53 1.22
C TYR A 9 14.52 -5.47 1.13
N ALA A 10 14.49 -4.43 1.96
CA ALA A 10 15.49 -3.36 1.91
C ALA A 10 15.99 -2.95 3.30
N LYS A 11 17.16 -3.47 3.66
CA LYS A 11 17.97 -3.07 4.81
C LYS A 11 18.92 -1.94 4.37
N LYS A 12 18.56 -0.67 4.60
CA LYS A 12 19.34 0.59 4.62
C LYS A 12 18.75 1.76 3.82
N GLU A 13 18.88 2.94 4.42
CA GLU A 13 18.07 4.16 4.23
C GLU A 13 18.46 5.05 3.04
N ILE A 14 17.43 5.62 2.40
CA ILE A 14 17.33 6.88 1.61
C ILE A 14 17.49 6.83 0.06
N PRO A 15 18.45 6.17 -0.61
CA PRO A 15 18.45 6.06 -2.09
C PRO A 15 17.42 5.03 -2.62
N ILE A 16 16.99 4.08 -1.79
CA ILE A 16 16.01 3.05 -2.16
C ILE A 16 14.63 3.63 -2.46
N LEU A 17 14.21 4.71 -1.80
CA LEU A 17 12.88 5.31 -1.97
C LEU A 17 12.66 5.81 -3.41
N LYS A 18 13.68 6.44 -3.99
CA LYS A 18 13.66 6.89 -5.39
C LYS A 18 13.75 5.71 -6.35
N CYS A 19 14.48 4.66 -6.01
CA CYS A 19 14.53 3.44 -6.81
C CYS A 19 13.21 2.67 -6.77
N LEU A 20 12.54 2.58 -5.62
CA LEU A 20 11.26 1.90 -5.44
C LEU A 20 10.16 2.58 -6.25
N SER A 21 10.03 3.90 -6.12
CA SER A 21 9.08 4.67 -6.93
C SER A 21 9.36 4.55 -8.44
N ARG A 22 10.63 4.53 -8.86
CA ARG A 22 10.99 4.29 -10.27
C ARG A 22 10.68 2.88 -10.73
N ALA A 23 10.95 1.87 -9.91
CA ALA A 23 10.67 0.47 -10.22
C ALA A 23 9.17 0.22 -10.34
N ILE A 24 8.38 0.71 -9.39
CA ILE A 24 6.91 0.64 -9.43
C ILE A 24 6.38 1.32 -10.69
N LYS A 25 6.87 2.52 -11.02
CA LYS A 25 6.48 3.22 -12.26
C LYS A 25 6.86 2.45 -13.52
N SER A 26 8.09 1.94 -13.62
CA SER A 26 8.54 1.13 -14.77
C SER A 26 7.64 -0.07 -15.00
N ILE A 27 7.31 -0.80 -13.93
CA ILE A 27 6.43 -1.98 -14.01
C ILE A 27 5.02 -1.59 -14.46
N ILE A 28 4.49 -0.46 -14.00
CA ILE A 28 3.16 0.04 -14.43
C ILE A 28 3.20 0.47 -15.90
N ASP A 29 4.24 1.20 -16.31
CA ASP A 29 4.40 1.72 -17.67
C ASP A 29 4.55 0.57 -18.69
N GLU A 30 5.33 -0.46 -18.35
CA GLU A 30 5.47 -1.70 -19.13
C GLU A 30 4.14 -2.46 -19.26
N ASN A 31 3.26 -2.37 -18.27
CA ASN A 31 1.94 -3.02 -18.25
C ASN A 31 0.81 -2.18 -18.86
N SER A 32 1.14 -1.18 -19.71
CA SER A 32 0.18 -0.42 -20.53
C SER A 32 -0.84 0.39 -19.74
N GLY A 33 -0.42 1.05 -18.64
CA GLY A 33 -1.27 1.98 -17.89
C GLY A 33 -2.34 1.32 -17.01
N LYS A 34 -2.17 0.04 -16.68
CA LYS A 34 -3.06 -0.64 -15.74
C LYS A 34 -2.75 -0.21 -14.31
N ASN A 35 -3.77 0.34 -13.66
CA ASN A 35 -3.73 0.64 -12.24
C ASN A 35 -3.50 -0.65 -11.42
N ILE A 36 -2.84 -0.54 -10.27
CA ILE A 36 -2.54 -1.67 -9.39
C ILE A 36 -3.84 -2.20 -8.78
N GLU A 37 -4.18 -3.46 -9.04
CA GLU A 37 -5.36 -4.11 -8.47
C GLU A 37 -5.12 -4.54 -7.01
N MET A 38 -3.89 -4.90 -6.66
CA MET A 38 -3.52 -5.35 -5.33
C MET A 38 -2.09 -4.95 -4.99
N PHE A 39 -1.90 -4.38 -3.80
CA PHE A 39 -0.60 -4.12 -3.19
C PHE A 39 -0.51 -4.78 -1.82
N ILE A 40 0.64 -5.36 -1.50
CA ILE A 40 0.89 -6.05 -0.24
C ILE A 40 2.19 -5.51 0.37
N HIS A 41 2.09 -4.97 1.58
CA HIS A 41 3.23 -4.57 2.41
C HIS A 41 3.56 -5.68 3.41
N ASP A 42 4.82 -6.11 3.43
CA ASP A 42 5.39 -7.10 4.38
C ASP A 42 6.89 -6.82 4.59
N SER A 43 7.28 -5.53 4.56
CA SER A 43 8.69 -5.13 4.50
C SER A 43 9.19 -4.59 5.84
N ASN A 44 9.13 -3.27 6.04
CA ASN A 44 9.62 -2.58 7.23
C ASN A 44 8.45 -1.88 7.92
N HIS A 45 8.16 -2.31 9.14
CA HIS A 45 6.99 -1.86 9.89
C HIS A 45 7.20 -0.54 10.65
N THR A 46 8.34 0.14 10.50
CA THR A 46 8.48 1.49 11.09
C THR A 46 7.50 2.46 10.46
N TYR A 47 6.96 3.37 11.28
CA TYR A 47 5.96 4.35 10.86
C TYR A 47 6.32 5.08 9.56
N ARG A 48 7.58 5.52 9.44
CA ARG A 48 8.05 6.26 8.26
C ARG A 48 7.97 5.44 6.98
N TRP A 49 8.32 4.15 7.04
CA TRP A 49 8.34 3.28 5.86
C TRP A 49 6.94 2.84 5.45
N GLN A 50 6.12 2.40 6.39
CA GLN A 50 4.71 2.08 6.14
C GLN A 50 3.96 3.27 5.53
N SER A 51 4.02 4.44 6.17
CA SER A 51 3.36 5.64 5.66
C SER A 51 3.84 6.03 4.27
N PHE A 52 5.16 5.94 4.00
CA PHE A 52 5.70 6.23 2.68
C PHE A 52 5.16 5.30 1.59
N GLU A 53 5.17 3.98 1.83
CA GLU A 53 4.71 3.01 0.83
C GLU A 53 3.21 3.14 0.57
N TYR A 54 2.41 3.37 1.61
CA TYR A 54 0.97 3.58 1.46
C TYR A 54 0.67 4.82 0.61
N GLU A 55 1.31 5.95 0.89
CA GLU A 55 1.14 7.20 0.13
C GLU A 55 1.63 7.07 -1.32
N LEU A 56 2.70 6.31 -1.54
CA LEU A 56 3.24 6.08 -2.88
C LEU A 56 2.28 5.24 -3.74
N VAL A 57 1.71 4.18 -3.17
CA VAL A 57 0.95 3.17 -3.93
C VAL A 57 -0.54 3.53 -4.04
N TYR A 58 -1.13 4.14 -3.03
CA TYR A 58 -2.56 4.47 -3.03
C TYR A 58 -3.06 5.24 -4.26
N PRO A 59 -2.38 6.28 -4.80
CA PRO A 59 -2.82 6.93 -6.02
C PRO A 59 -2.75 6.01 -7.25
N LEU A 60 -1.85 5.02 -7.24
CA LEU A 60 -1.62 4.06 -8.32
C LEU A 60 -2.59 2.86 -8.29
N LEU A 61 -3.29 2.64 -7.17
CA LEU A 61 -4.32 1.62 -7.07
C LEU A 61 -5.51 1.91 -8.01
N SER A 62 -6.11 0.85 -8.55
CA SER A 62 -7.32 0.96 -9.36
C SER A 62 -8.54 1.37 -8.54
N GLU A 63 -9.66 1.70 -9.21
CA GLU A 63 -10.89 2.13 -8.53
C GLU A 63 -11.50 1.07 -7.59
N ASN A 64 -11.03 -0.18 -7.64
CA ASN A 64 -11.35 -1.24 -6.69
C ASN A 64 -10.09 -1.92 -6.12
N GLY A 65 -8.94 -1.26 -6.28
CA GLY A 65 -7.66 -1.79 -5.85
C GLY A 65 -7.60 -1.95 -4.34
N VAL A 66 -6.93 -3.00 -3.91
CA VAL A 66 -6.79 -3.36 -2.49
C VAL A 66 -5.35 -3.13 -2.04
N LEU A 67 -5.19 -2.50 -0.89
CA LEU A 67 -3.92 -2.45 -0.16
C LEU A 67 -4.04 -3.36 1.06
N ILE A 68 -3.07 -4.26 1.19
CA ILE A 68 -2.92 -5.21 2.28
C ILE A 68 -1.61 -4.87 3.00
N SER A 69 -1.61 -4.84 4.32
CA SER A 69 -0.39 -4.61 5.10
C SER A 69 -0.30 -5.58 6.26
N ASP A 70 0.85 -6.21 6.41
CA ASP A 70 1.21 -6.95 7.61
C ASP A 70 1.55 -6.00 8.77
N ASP A 71 1.37 -6.50 10.00
CA ASP A 71 1.67 -5.84 11.27
C ASP A 71 1.19 -4.38 11.35
N ILE A 72 -0.11 -4.15 11.08
CA ILE A 72 -0.69 -2.79 11.16
C ILE A 72 -0.79 -2.25 12.59
N ASP A 73 -0.58 -3.10 13.58
CA ASP A 73 -0.53 -2.80 15.00
C ASP A 73 0.88 -2.44 15.50
N PHE A 74 1.92 -2.57 14.67
CA PHE A 74 3.29 -2.21 15.03
C PHE A 74 3.53 -0.68 15.03
N SER A 75 2.73 0.09 14.29
CA SER A 75 2.81 1.55 14.26
C SER A 75 1.47 2.21 13.97
N TYR A 76 1.36 3.53 14.19
CA TYR A 76 0.16 4.30 13.85
C TYR A 76 -0.03 4.57 12.35
N ALA A 77 0.93 4.15 11.50
CA ALA A 77 0.94 4.51 10.08
C ALA A 77 -0.35 4.11 9.35
N PHE A 78 -0.83 2.89 9.61
CA PHE A 78 -2.04 2.38 8.95
C PHE A 78 -3.30 3.13 9.42
N LEU A 79 -3.42 3.39 10.72
CA LEU A 79 -4.54 4.16 11.29
C LEU A 79 -4.56 5.60 10.79
N ASP A 80 -3.42 6.28 10.79
CA ASP A 80 -3.29 7.65 10.30
C ASP A 80 -3.59 7.73 8.81
N PHE A 81 -3.11 6.75 8.04
CA PHE A 81 -3.40 6.65 6.62
C PHE A 81 -4.92 6.53 6.35
N ILE A 82 -5.62 5.63 7.05
CA ILE A 82 -7.08 5.48 6.91
C ILE A 82 -7.80 6.79 7.23
N LYS A 83 -7.40 7.46 8.32
CA LYS A 83 -8.00 8.72 8.77
C LYS A 83 -7.80 9.83 7.76
N ASN A 84 -6.60 9.97 7.21
CA ASN A 84 -6.24 11.04 6.28
C ASN A 84 -6.90 10.88 4.91
N HIS A 85 -7.09 9.63 4.45
CA HIS A 85 -7.70 9.34 3.15
C HIS A 85 -9.19 8.98 3.22
N ASN A 86 -9.78 8.99 4.42
CA ASN A 86 -11.17 8.62 4.69
C ASN A 86 -11.53 7.24 4.09
N CYS A 87 -10.61 6.28 4.22
CA CYS A 87 -10.73 4.93 3.69
C CYS A 87 -11.60 4.05 4.58
N ARG A 88 -12.19 2.98 4.02
CA ARG A 88 -12.71 1.87 4.83
C ARG A 88 -11.65 0.78 4.85
N ALA A 89 -11.32 0.30 6.04
CA ALA A 89 -10.41 -0.81 6.24
C ALA A 89 -11.04 -1.89 7.12
N LEU A 90 -10.49 -3.10 7.01
CA LEU A 90 -10.76 -4.25 7.84
C LEU A 90 -9.44 -4.70 8.46
N GLY A 91 -9.46 -5.00 9.76
CA GLY A 91 -8.36 -5.68 10.44
C GLY A 91 -8.70 -7.14 10.61
N LEU A 92 -7.84 -8.02 10.13
CA LEU A 92 -7.90 -9.45 10.39
C LEU A 92 -6.92 -9.74 11.53
N PHE A 93 -7.47 -10.06 12.69
CA PHE A 93 -6.69 -10.40 13.88
C PHE A 93 -6.31 -11.88 13.83
N ASP A 94 -5.01 -12.17 13.85
CA ASP A 94 -4.46 -13.48 14.19
C ASP A 94 -3.86 -13.43 15.61
N ARG A 95 -3.36 -14.55 16.13
CA ARG A 95 -2.92 -14.70 17.54
C ARG A 95 -1.95 -13.64 18.05
N TYR A 96 -1.16 -13.03 17.18
CA TYR A 96 -0.08 -12.10 17.58
C TYR A 96 0.01 -10.82 16.76
N LYS A 97 -0.81 -10.67 15.70
CA LYS A 97 -0.68 -9.56 14.77
C LYS A 97 -2.00 -9.24 14.08
N ILE A 98 -2.06 -8.04 13.50
CA ILE A 98 -3.20 -7.61 12.71
C ILE A 98 -2.76 -7.41 11.26
N LEU A 99 -3.42 -8.13 10.35
CA LEU A 99 -3.32 -7.88 8.91
C LEU A 99 -4.38 -6.84 8.53
N GLY A 100 -3.95 -5.70 8.01
CA GLY A 100 -4.84 -4.66 7.53
C GLY A 100 -5.18 -4.83 6.07
N VAL A 101 -6.45 -4.65 5.72
CA VAL A 101 -6.92 -4.62 4.34
C VAL A 101 -7.75 -3.36 4.15
N LEU A 102 -7.39 -2.53 3.18
CA LEU A 102 -8.21 -1.38 2.75
C LEU A 102 -8.47 -1.45 1.26
N SER A 103 -9.65 -0.98 0.85
CA SER A 103 -9.97 -0.78 -0.56
C SER A 103 -9.98 0.71 -0.88
N LYS A 104 -9.47 1.06 -2.05
CA LYS A 104 -9.63 2.41 -2.58
C LYS A 104 -11.12 2.62 -2.87
N LYS A 105 -11.75 3.57 -2.17
CA LYS A 105 -13.14 3.94 -2.45
C LYS A 105 -13.21 4.84 -3.68
N LYS A 106 -14.24 4.65 -4.50
CA LYS A 106 -14.66 5.67 -5.46
C LYS A 106 -14.97 6.97 -4.72
N LYS A 107 -14.46 8.10 -5.24
CA LYS A 107 -15.07 9.40 -4.93
C LYS A 107 -16.47 9.36 -5.52
N THR A 108 -17.48 9.08 -4.71
CA THR A 108 -18.87 9.21 -5.14
C THR A 108 -19.11 10.69 -5.38
N CYS A 109 -19.23 11.11 -6.64
CA CYS A 109 -19.81 12.40 -6.96
C CYS A 109 -21.22 12.41 -6.37
N LYS A 110 -21.48 13.23 -5.36
CA LYS A 110 -22.85 13.53 -4.95
C LYS A 110 -23.46 14.33 -6.10
N HIS A 111 -24.45 13.76 -6.79
CA HIS A 111 -25.30 14.48 -7.73
C HIS A 111 -26.39 15.19 -6.93
#